data_AF-A0A0N1LKD2-F1
#
_entry.id   AF-A0A0N1LKD2-F1
#
_cell.length_a   1.000
_cell.length_b   1.000
_cell.length_c   1.000
_cell.angle_alpha   90.00
_cell.angle_beta   90.00
_cell.angle_gamma   90.00
#
_symmetry.space_group_name_H-M   'P 1'
#
loop_
_entity.id
_entity.type
_entity.pdbx_description
1 polymer ?
#
loop_
_entity_poly.entity_id
_entity_poly.type
_entity_poly.pdbx_seq_one_letter_code
_entity_poly.pdbx_strand_id
1 'polypeptide(L)'
;MIDLKGINLGNARSVYMTANTPMYIVRNLRSDPEIVKLHLKNSADTILAEIKERLERLPLDFEDRILPLVLLIALALKQNRTAMMEAACLDGKSYRWYKPVADSLVQQVRPTSVSTIVAPVTVTVKPAAPTQSASSYRVIELAAS
;
A
#
# COMPACT_ATOMS: atom_id res chain seq x y z
N MET A 1 -17.31 0.62 -11.64
CA MET A 1 -16.70 1.51 -12.65
C MET A 1 -16.06 2.66 -11.90
N ILE A 2 -14.78 2.96 -12.16
CA ILE A 2 -14.07 4.04 -11.45
C ILE A 2 -14.51 5.38 -12.05
N ASP A 3 -14.84 6.37 -11.22
CA ASP A 3 -15.08 7.73 -11.72
C ASP A 3 -13.75 8.40 -12.08
N LEU A 4 -13.35 8.25 -13.34
CA LEU A 4 -12.10 8.76 -13.88
C LEU A 4 -12.19 10.24 -14.31
N LYS A 5 -13.41 10.80 -14.44
CA LYS A 5 -13.62 12.18 -14.93
C LYS A 5 -13.17 13.25 -13.94
N GLY A 6 -13.09 12.91 -12.66
CA GLY A 6 -12.67 13.82 -11.59
C GLY A 6 -11.18 13.74 -11.22
N ILE A 7 -10.37 12.98 -11.97
CA ILE A 7 -8.97 12.73 -11.62
C ILE A 7 -8.09 13.74 -12.34
N ASN A 8 -7.34 14.52 -11.56
CA ASN A 8 -6.38 15.44 -12.14
C ASN A 8 -5.11 14.69 -12.58
N LEU A 9 -4.99 14.45 -13.88
CA LEU A 9 -3.83 13.78 -14.49
C LEU A 9 -2.69 14.74 -14.88
N GLY A 10 -2.73 16.01 -14.46
CA GLY A 10 -1.74 17.01 -14.88
C GLY A 10 -0.28 16.63 -14.55
N ASN A 11 -0.02 16.09 -13.37
CA ASN A 11 1.31 15.61 -13.00
C ASN A 11 1.70 14.34 -13.76
N ALA A 12 0.79 13.37 -13.88
CA ALA A 12 0.99 12.17 -14.68
C ALA A 12 1.34 12.50 -16.14
N ARG A 13 0.65 13.49 -16.72
CA ARG A 13 0.92 14.03 -18.06
C ARG A 13 2.32 14.60 -18.17
N SER A 14 2.70 15.50 -17.27
CA SER A 14 4.01 16.16 -17.26
C SER A 14 5.16 15.14 -17.14
N VAL A 15 5.03 14.19 -16.20
CA VAL A 15 6.03 13.14 -16.00
C VAL A 15 6.12 12.22 -17.23
N TYR A 16 4.99 11.84 -17.82
CA TYR A 16 4.99 10.99 -19.01
C TYR A 16 5.68 11.65 -20.21
N MET A 17 5.49 12.97 -20.39
CA MET A 17 6.11 13.71 -21.50
C MET A 17 7.62 13.91 -21.34
N THR A 18 8.12 13.92 -20.10
CA THR A 18 9.53 14.22 -19.79
C THR A 18 10.36 12.97 -19.50
N ALA A 19 9.72 11.85 -19.21
CA ALA A 19 10.40 10.62 -18.84
C ALA A 19 10.94 9.87 -20.06
N ASN A 20 12.24 9.53 -20.01
CA ASN A 20 12.88 8.70 -21.02
C ASN A 20 12.70 7.19 -20.78
N THR A 21 12.20 6.79 -19.60
CA THR A 21 11.96 5.37 -19.28
C THR A 21 10.63 5.18 -18.53
N PRO A 22 9.85 4.13 -18.82
CA PRO A 22 8.60 3.87 -18.12
C PRO A 22 8.75 3.68 -16.60
N MET A 23 9.86 3.10 -16.14
CA MET A 23 10.11 2.92 -14.71
C MET A 23 10.40 4.21 -13.96
N TYR A 24 10.92 5.24 -14.63
CA TYR A 24 11.04 6.57 -14.05
C TYR A 24 9.65 7.18 -13.78
N ILE A 25 8.70 6.97 -14.70
CA ILE A 25 7.30 7.39 -14.52
C ILE A 25 6.71 6.71 -13.30
N VAL A 26 6.84 5.38 -13.20
CA VAL A 26 6.36 4.60 -12.05
C VAL A 26 6.90 5.16 -10.74
N ARG A 27 8.22 5.43 -10.67
CA ARG A 27 8.87 5.93 -9.44
C ARG A 27 8.31 7.29 -9.02
N ASN A 28 8.16 8.22 -9.95
CA ASN A 28 7.69 9.58 -9.64
C ASN A 28 6.19 9.62 -9.30
N LEU A 29 5.39 8.85 -10.04
CA LEU A 29 3.95 8.85 -9.87
C LEU A 29 3.47 8.00 -8.69
N ARG A 30 4.33 7.15 -8.11
CA ARG A 30 3.99 6.36 -6.92
C ARG A 30 3.56 7.19 -5.71
N SER A 31 4.07 8.42 -5.61
CA SER A 31 3.75 9.36 -4.52
C SER A 31 2.72 10.42 -4.94
N ASP A 32 2.14 10.29 -6.14
CA ASP A 32 1.16 11.25 -6.64
C ASP A 32 -0.14 11.17 -5.81
N PRO A 33 -0.66 12.29 -5.27
CA PRO A 33 -1.85 12.29 -4.42
C PRO A 33 -3.10 11.71 -5.08
N GLU A 34 -3.29 11.93 -6.38
CA GLU A 34 -4.47 11.42 -7.10
C GLU A 34 -4.35 9.92 -7.34
N ILE A 35 -3.13 9.40 -7.57
CA ILE A 35 -2.89 7.96 -7.68
C ILE A 35 -3.04 7.27 -6.32
N VAL A 36 -2.55 7.88 -5.25
CA VAL A 36 -2.74 7.39 -3.89
C VAL A 36 -4.23 7.35 -3.53
N LYS A 37 -4.99 8.38 -3.89
CA LYS A 37 -6.44 8.45 -3.70
C LYS A 37 -7.18 7.38 -4.50
N LEU A 38 -6.80 7.14 -5.76
CA LEU A 38 -7.30 6.02 -6.57
C LEU A 38 -7.07 4.68 -5.89
N HIS A 39 -5.85 4.46 -5.41
CA HIS A 39 -5.47 3.29 -4.65
C HIS A 39 -6.31 3.15 -3.38
N LEU A 40 -6.51 4.20 -2.59
CA LEU A 40 -7.24 4.09 -1.32
C LEU A 40 -8.75 3.86 -1.53
N LYS A 41 -9.35 4.49 -2.54
CA LYS A 41 -10.82 4.47 -2.74
C LYS A 41 -11.35 3.20 -3.43
N ASN A 42 -10.54 2.54 -4.25
CA ASN A 42 -11.00 1.44 -5.09
C ASN A 42 -10.45 0.10 -4.60
N SER A 43 -11.16 -1.02 -4.82
CA SER A 43 -10.62 -2.35 -4.57
C SER A 43 -9.61 -2.75 -5.66
N ALA A 44 -8.73 -3.72 -5.36
CA ALA A 44 -7.79 -4.24 -6.36
C ALA A 44 -8.52 -4.80 -7.59
N ASP A 45 -9.62 -5.52 -7.38
CA ASP A 45 -10.44 -6.10 -8.44
C ASP A 45 -11.09 -5.04 -9.32
N THR A 46 -11.55 -3.93 -8.72
CA THR A 46 -12.15 -2.81 -9.47
C THR A 46 -11.12 -2.13 -10.36
N ILE A 47 -9.90 -1.92 -9.84
CA ILE A 47 -8.79 -1.34 -10.62
C ILE A 47 -8.39 -2.29 -11.75
N LEU A 48 -8.29 -3.58 -11.49
CA LEU A 48 -7.95 -4.59 -12.48
C LEU A 48 -9.00 -4.67 -13.61
N ALA A 49 -10.29 -4.64 -13.27
CA ALA A 49 -11.38 -4.62 -14.24
C ALA A 49 -11.28 -3.40 -15.18
N GLU A 50 -11.00 -2.22 -14.62
CA GLU A 50 -10.81 -1.00 -15.40
C GLU A 50 -9.56 -1.08 -16.31
N ILE A 51 -8.46 -1.68 -15.82
CA ILE A 51 -7.27 -1.91 -16.66
C ILE A 51 -7.63 -2.78 -17.87
N LYS A 52 -8.34 -3.90 -17.66
CA LYS A 52 -8.77 -4.78 -18.75
C LYS A 52 -9.58 -4.03 -19.81
N GLU A 53 -10.61 -3.31 -19.36
CA GLU A 53 -11.48 -2.51 -20.23
C GLU A 53 -10.69 -1.49 -21.06
N ARG A 54 -9.68 -0.85 -20.47
CA ARG A 54 -8.87 0.18 -21.13
C ARG A 54 -7.83 -0.39 -22.09
N LEU A 55 -7.29 -1.58 -21.83
CA LEU A 55 -6.35 -2.25 -22.73
C LEU A 55 -7.02 -2.80 -23.99
N GLU A 56 -8.30 -3.16 -23.91
CA GLU A 56 -9.10 -3.62 -25.05
C GLU A 56 -9.50 -2.48 -26.00
N ARG A 57 -9.50 -1.24 -25.51
CA ARG A 57 -9.88 -0.06 -26.29
C ARG A 57 -8.68 0.61 -26.96
N LEU A 58 -8.91 1.16 -28.15
CA LEU A 58 -7.94 2.03 -28.80
C LEU A 58 -7.93 3.38 -28.07
N PRO A 59 -6.77 3.89 -27.61
CA PRO A 59 -6.72 5.19 -26.95
C PRO A 59 -7.05 6.32 -27.93
N LEU A 60 -8.04 7.14 -27.61
CA LEU A 60 -8.50 8.24 -28.46
C LEU A 60 -7.71 9.52 -28.22
N ASP A 61 -7.33 9.77 -26.97
CA ASP A 61 -6.57 10.94 -26.56
C ASP A 61 -5.32 10.58 -25.76
N PHE A 62 -4.62 11.60 -25.27
CA PHE A 62 -3.41 11.41 -24.48
C PHE A 62 -3.71 10.89 -23.06
N GLU A 63 -4.87 11.22 -22.50
CA GLU A 63 -5.25 10.80 -21.16
C GLU A 63 -5.56 9.30 -21.15
N ASP A 64 -6.28 8.82 -22.15
CA ASP A 64 -6.51 7.40 -22.42
C ASP A 64 -5.19 6.63 -22.54
N ARG A 65 -4.13 7.25 -23.06
CA ARG A 65 -2.82 6.61 -23.17
C ARG A 65 -2.11 6.42 -21.84
N ILE A 66 -2.35 7.32 -20.90
CA ILE A 66 -1.68 7.34 -19.58
C ILE A 66 -2.49 6.59 -18.52
N LEU A 67 -3.81 6.58 -18.64
CA LEU A 67 -4.71 5.96 -17.66
C LEU A 67 -4.33 4.51 -17.29
N PRO A 68 -4.05 3.60 -18.26
CA PRO A 68 -3.61 2.25 -17.92
C PRO A 68 -2.35 2.22 -17.06
N LEU A 69 -1.41 3.14 -17.26
CA LEU A 69 -0.19 3.24 -16.46
C LEU A 69 -0.51 3.70 -15.03
N VAL A 70 -1.36 4.71 -14.90
CA VAL A 70 -1.81 5.24 -13.61
C VAL A 70 -2.54 4.17 -12.80
N LEU A 71 -3.46 3.45 -13.44
CA LEU A 71 -4.20 2.34 -12.82
C LEU A 71 -3.27 1.20 -12.42
N LEU A 72 -2.29 0.86 -13.26
CA LEU A 72 -1.31 -0.18 -12.96
C LEU A 72 -0.42 0.19 -11.75
N ILE A 73 -0.04 1.46 -11.62
CA ILE A 73 0.68 1.96 -10.44
C ILE A 73 -0.22 1.91 -9.19
N ALA A 74 -1.48 2.34 -9.31
CA ALA A 74 -2.45 2.26 -8.21
C ALA A 74 -2.69 0.81 -7.75
N LEU A 75 -2.73 -0.14 -8.69
CA LEU A 75 -2.81 -1.57 -8.40
C LEU A 75 -1.55 -2.08 -7.69
N ALA A 76 -0.35 -1.69 -8.15
CA ALA A 76 0.89 -2.07 -7.49
C ALA A 76 0.99 -1.53 -6.05
N LEU A 77 0.41 -0.37 -5.78
CA LEU A 77 0.30 0.17 -4.41
C LEU A 77 -0.61 -0.67 -3.50
N LYS A 78 -1.58 -1.43 -4.04
CA LYS A 78 -2.40 -2.35 -3.24
C LYS A 78 -1.60 -3.51 -2.64
N GLN A 79 -0.42 -3.79 -3.16
CA GLN A 79 0.37 -4.97 -2.78
C GLN A 79 -0.41 -6.30 -2.92
N ASN A 80 -1.45 -6.32 -3.75
CA ASN A 80 -2.21 -7.54 -4.05
C ASN A 80 -1.49 -8.28 -5.18
N ARG A 81 -0.73 -9.31 -4.81
CA ARG A 81 0.06 -10.10 -5.76
C ARG A 81 -0.79 -10.79 -6.82
N THR A 82 -1.94 -11.36 -6.42
CA THR A 82 -2.82 -12.09 -7.35
C THR A 82 -3.33 -11.16 -8.44
N ALA A 83 -3.90 -10.02 -8.06
CA ALA A 83 -4.42 -9.04 -9.01
C ALA A 83 -3.30 -8.45 -9.90
N MET A 84 -2.11 -8.24 -9.33
CA MET A 84 -0.96 -7.73 -10.09
C MET A 84 -0.42 -8.76 -11.10
N MET A 85 -0.37 -10.04 -10.74
CA MET A 85 0.00 -11.12 -11.66
C MET A 85 -1.03 -11.24 -12.79
N GLU A 86 -2.31 -11.14 -12.47
CA GLU A 86 -3.37 -11.15 -13.48
C GLU A 86 -3.24 -9.96 -14.43
N ALA A 87 -2.98 -8.75 -13.92
CA ALA A 87 -2.70 -7.59 -14.75
C ALA A 87 -1.50 -7.82 -15.69
N ALA A 88 -0.42 -8.44 -15.21
CA ALA A 88 0.76 -8.74 -16.03
C ALA A 88 0.50 -9.78 -17.13
N CYS A 89 -0.51 -10.64 -16.98
CA CYS A 89 -0.93 -11.58 -18.01
C CYS A 89 -1.75 -10.93 -19.13
N LEU A 90 -2.20 -9.68 -18.97
CA LEU A 90 -2.96 -8.97 -20.00
C LEU A 90 -2.07 -8.54 -21.16
N ASP A 91 -2.63 -8.61 -22.36
CA ASP A 91 -1.95 -8.16 -23.59
C ASP A 91 -2.23 -6.68 -23.84
N GLY A 92 -1.20 -5.84 -23.67
CA GLY A 92 -1.27 -4.41 -23.93
C GLY A 92 -0.95 -4.07 -25.38
N LYS A 93 -1.69 -4.61 -26.36
CA LYS A 93 -1.38 -4.47 -27.81
C LYS A 93 -1.11 -3.03 -28.25
N SER A 94 -1.89 -2.09 -27.72
CA SER A 94 -1.78 -0.65 -28.01
C SER A 94 -0.66 0.07 -27.24
N TYR A 95 -0.02 -0.63 -26.29
CA TYR A 95 0.86 -0.07 -25.27
C TYR A 95 2.17 -0.86 -25.19
N ARG A 96 3.15 -0.54 -26.03
CA ARG A 96 4.46 -1.22 -26.07
C ARG A 96 5.19 -1.24 -24.71
N TRP A 97 4.93 -0.24 -23.87
CA TRP A 97 5.51 -0.13 -22.53
C TRP A 97 4.82 -1.02 -21.48
N TYR A 98 3.62 -1.54 -21.75
CA TYR A 98 2.77 -2.17 -20.73
C TYR A 98 3.42 -3.42 -20.14
N LYS A 99 3.75 -4.39 -20.99
CA LYS A 99 4.31 -5.67 -20.57
C LYS A 99 5.57 -5.53 -19.71
N PRO A 100 6.63 -4.79 -20.14
CA PRO A 100 7.84 -4.65 -19.32
C PRO A 100 7.59 -3.92 -17.99
N VAL A 101 6.64 -2.97 -17.94
CA VAL A 101 6.28 -2.28 -16.70
C VAL A 101 5.50 -3.19 -15.75
N ALA A 102 4.50 -3.91 -16.26
CA ALA A 102 3.69 -4.82 -15.45
C ALA A 102 4.56 -5.93 -14.84
N ASP A 103 5.45 -6.53 -15.64
CA ASP A 103 6.38 -7.56 -15.16
C ASP A 103 7.34 -7.00 -14.10
N SER A 104 7.87 -5.78 -14.30
CA SER A 104 8.72 -5.10 -13.31
C SER A 104 7.97 -4.80 -12.00
N LEU A 105 6.70 -4.42 -12.09
CA LEU A 105 5.86 -4.14 -10.92
C LEU A 105 5.50 -5.41 -10.14
N VAL A 106 5.25 -6.55 -10.82
CA VAL A 106 5.05 -7.85 -10.17
C VAL A 106 6.25 -8.22 -9.30
N GLN A 107 7.48 -7.99 -9.77
CA GLN A 107 8.69 -8.27 -9.01
C GLN A 107 8.84 -7.40 -7.75
N GLN A 108 8.23 -6.21 -7.73
CA GLN A 108 8.27 -5.30 -6.58
C GLN A 108 7.20 -5.62 -5.53
N VAL A 109 6.11 -6.30 -5.91
CA VAL A 109 5.06 -6.71 -4.97
C VAL A 109 5.58 -7.91 -4.16
N ARG A 110 6.06 -7.62 -2.95
CA ARG A 110 6.50 -8.67 -2.02
C ARG A 110 5.28 -9.47 -1.54
N PRO A 111 5.39 -10.80 -1.42
CA PRO A 111 4.35 -11.58 -0.75
C PRO A 111 4.24 -11.11 0.71
N THR A 112 3.07 -10.63 1.09
CA THR A 112 2.78 -10.28 2.48
C THR A 112 2.69 -11.57 3.29
N SER A 113 3.77 -11.97 3.95
CA SER A 113 3.72 -13.03 4.95
C SER A 113 2.95 -12.50 6.15
N VAL A 114 1.72 -12.99 6.34
CA VAL A 114 0.96 -12.75 7.57
C VAL A 114 1.63 -13.58 8.67
N SER A 115 2.54 -12.97 9.40
CA SER A 115 3.03 -13.55 10.66
C SER A 115 2.04 -13.18 11.74
N THR A 116 1.28 -14.16 12.22
CA THR A 116 0.47 -14.00 13.43
C THR A 116 1.44 -13.83 14.59
N ILE A 117 1.72 -12.58 14.97
CA ILE A 117 2.47 -12.28 16.18
C ILE A 117 1.54 -12.59 17.34
N VAL A 118 1.68 -13.77 17.93
CA VAL A 118 1.08 -14.08 19.23
C VAL A 118 1.86 -13.26 20.26
N ALA A 119 1.35 -12.07 20.57
CA ALA A 119 1.91 -11.26 21.64
C ALA A 119 1.79 -12.07 22.95
N PRO A 120 2.87 -12.24 23.73
CA PRO A 120 2.76 -12.85 25.04
C PRO A 120 1.84 -11.98 25.89
N VAL A 121 0.73 -12.56 26.35
CA VAL A 121 -0.20 -11.91 27.26
C VAL A 121 0.59 -11.49 28.49
N THR A 122 0.83 -10.20 28.64
CA THR A 122 1.41 -9.67 29.87
C THR A 122 0.30 -9.71 30.91
N VAL A 123 0.34 -10.72 31.78
CA VAL A 123 -0.61 -10.86 32.88
C VAL A 123 -0.33 -9.71 33.84
N THR A 124 -1.15 -8.66 33.79
CA THR A 124 -1.12 -7.60 34.80
C THR A 124 -1.60 -8.20 36.11
N VAL A 125 -0.67 -8.66 36.95
CA VAL A 125 -0.99 -9.10 38.32
C VAL A 125 -1.44 -7.86 39.08
N LYS A 126 -2.75 -7.78 39.35
CA LYS A 126 -3.36 -6.78 40.24
C LYS A 126 -2.72 -6.93 41.63
N PRO A 127 -2.04 -5.92 42.19
CA PRO A 127 -1.49 -6.03 43.54
C PRO A 127 -2.65 -6.19 44.53
N ALA A 128 -2.55 -7.23 45.36
CA ALA A 128 -3.47 -7.47 46.47
C ALA A 128 -3.38 -6.32 47.49
N ALA A 129 -4.52 -5.92 48.03
CA ALA A 129 -4.62 -4.88 49.05
C ALA A 129 -3.75 -5.20 50.28
N PRO A 130 -3.12 -4.19 50.92
CA PRO A 130 -2.32 -4.42 52.11
C PRO A 130 -3.22 -4.73 53.31
N THR A 131 -3.22 -5.99 53.72
CA THR A 131 -3.71 -6.41 55.05
C THR A 131 -2.71 -5.94 56.09
N GLN A 132 -3.05 -4.87 56.81
CA GLN A 132 -2.30 -4.44 57.98
C GLN A 132 -2.54 -5.44 59.13
N SER A 133 -1.57 -6.34 59.34
CA SER A 133 -1.45 -7.09 60.58
C SER A 133 -0.30 -6.50 61.40
N ALA A 134 -0.65 -6.02 62.58
CA ALA A 134 0.23 -5.44 63.58
C ALA A 134 1.39 -6.39 63.93
N SER A 135 2.60 -5.84 64.06
CA SER A 135 3.64 -6.47 64.86
C SER A 135 4.46 -5.41 65.59
N SER A 136 4.41 -5.52 66.91
CA SER A 136 5.08 -4.69 67.90
C SER A 136 6.60 -4.88 67.87
N TYR A 137 7.36 -3.79 67.89
CA TYR A 137 8.78 -3.84 68.23
C TYR A 137 9.01 -3.07 69.54
N ARG A 138 9.58 -3.77 70.53
CA ARG A 138 10.11 -3.20 71.78
C ARG A 138 11.40 -2.45 71.47
N VAL A 139 11.48 -1.19 71.89
CA VAL A 139 12.72 -0.41 71.94
C VAL A 139 13.50 -0.83 73.19
N ILE A 140 14.76 -1.22 73.03
CA ILE A 140 15.71 -1.41 74.13
C ILE A 140 16.59 -0.16 74.16
N GLU A 141 16.50 0.62 75.24
CA GLU A 141 17.43 1.70 75.55
C GLU A 141 18.81 1.12 75.92
N LEU A 142 19.87 1.70 75.36
CA LEU A 142 21.24 1.49 75.80
C LEU A 142 21.88 2.85 76.05
N ALA A 143 22.05 3.15 77.34
CA ALA A 143 22.76 4.30 77.87
C ALA A 143 24.28 4.05 77.86
N ALA A 144 25.04 5.08 77.51
CA ALA A 144 26.45 5.27 77.86
C ALA A 144 26.63 6.80 78.01
N SER A 145 26.73 7.34 79.23
CA SER A 145 27.94 7.48 80.06
C SER A 145 29.03 8.32 79.38
#